data_AF-A0A819FKX4-F1
#
_entry.id   AF-A0A819FKX4-F1
#
_cell.length_a   1.000
_cell.length_b   1.000
_cell.length_c   1.000
_cell.angle_alpha   90.00
_cell.angle_beta   90.00
_cell.angle_gamma   90.00
#
_symmetry.space_group_name_H-M   'P 1'
#
loop_
_entity.id
_entity.type
_entity.pdbx_description
1 polymer ?
#
loop_
_entity_poly.entity_id
_entity_poly.type
_entity_poly.pdbx_seq_one_letter_code
_entity_poly.pdbx_strand_id
1 'polypeptide(L)'
;MYFKFIICFILFVAITCNSLDDWQKFKHDYNKQYKTVEEEAERKQIFLENMENMKEYQRTHPDATFTMKMNHLADRRSKELVTGSKFFSNIHSEKNQKSIQIKSNVPPSFDWRDKGVITGVYDQGQMGTDSAVAAVGE
;
A
#
# COMPACT_ATOMS: atom_id res chain seq x y z
N MET A 1 -21.70 -28.85 28.72
CA MET A 1 -22.16 -28.12 27.52
C MET A 1 -21.98 -26.61 27.66
N TYR A 2 -22.41 -25.98 28.77
CA TYR A 2 -22.26 -24.53 29.03
C TYR A 2 -20.82 -23.99 29.03
N PHE A 3 -19.86 -24.73 29.57
CA PHE A 3 -18.46 -24.29 29.64
C PHE A 3 -17.82 -24.08 28.24
N LYS A 4 -18.18 -24.94 27.27
CA LYS A 4 -17.76 -24.79 25.87
C LYS A 4 -18.40 -23.56 25.22
N PHE A 5 -19.67 -23.27 25.51
CA PHE A 5 -20.35 -22.07 25.03
C PHE A 5 -19.74 -20.79 25.61
N ILE A 6 -19.40 -20.78 26.90
CA ILE A 6 -18.74 -19.65 27.55
C ILE A 6 -17.36 -19.39 26.94
N ILE A 7 -16.56 -20.43 26.71
CA ILE A 7 -15.25 -20.29 26.05
C ILE A 7 -15.39 -19.76 24.62
N CYS A 8 -16.32 -20.30 23.82
CA CYS A 8 -16.56 -19.81 22.47
C CYS A 8 -17.04 -18.34 22.47
N PHE A 9 -17.88 -17.94 23.42
CA PHE A 9 -18.34 -16.57 23.56
C PHE A 9 -17.21 -15.62 23.95
N ILE A 10 -16.36 -15.99 24.92
CA ILE A 10 -15.20 -15.19 25.32
C ILE A 10 -14.21 -15.02 24.16
N LEU A 11 -13.93 -16.08 23.40
CA LEU A 11 -13.04 -16.02 22.23
C LEU A 11 -13.62 -15.11 21.14
N PHE A 12 -14.92 -15.18 20.89
CA PHE A 12 -15.59 -14.31 19.93
C PHE A 12 -15.53 -12.82 20.35
N VAL A 13 -15.78 -12.53 21.63
CA VAL A 13 -15.66 -11.17 22.18
C VAL A 13 -14.22 -10.65 22.11
N ALA A 14 -13.21 -11.49 22.39
CA ALA A 14 -11.81 -11.08 22.32
C ALA A 14 -11.35 -10.75 20.88
N ILE A 15 -11.75 -11.57 19.89
CA ILE A 15 -11.44 -11.33 18.47
C ILE A 15 -12.08 -10.03 17.96
N THR A 16 -13.35 -9.80 18.33
CA THR A 16 -14.08 -8.59 17.94
C THR A 16 -13.53 -7.33 18.62
N CYS A 17 -13.02 -7.43 19.84
CA CYS A 17 -12.36 -6.32 20.56
C CYS A 17 -11.04 -5.91 19.89
N ASN A 18 -10.14 -6.86 19.63
CA ASN A 18 -8.85 -6.57 18.96
C ASN A 18 -9.04 -5.96 17.58
N SER A 19 -9.97 -6.50 16.77
CA SER A 19 -10.26 -5.96 15.44
C SER A 19 -10.94 -4.59 15.45
N LEU A 20 -11.65 -4.24 16.53
CA LEU A 20 -12.21 -2.90 16.71
C LEU A 20 -11.11 -1.90 17.05
N ASP A 21 -10.17 -2.26 17.92
CA ASP A 21 -9.05 -1.40 18.33
C ASP A 21 -8.12 -1.08 17.14
N ASP A 22 -7.78 -2.10 16.33
CA ASP A 22 -6.97 -1.93 15.12
C ASP A 22 -7.65 -1.02 14.10
N TRP A 23 -8.97 -1.15 13.93
CA TRP A 23 -9.75 -0.30 13.02
C TRP A 23 -9.79 1.17 13.47
N GLN A 24 -10.06 1.43 14.75
CA GLN A 24 -10.07 2.81 15.25
C GLN A 24 -8.68 3.45 15.16
N LYS A 25 -7.64 2.68 15.49
CA LYS A 25 -6.25 3.12 15.33
C LYS A 25 -5.92 3.46 13.88
N PHE A 26 -6.29 2.60 12.94
CA PHE A 26 -6.11 2.86 11.50
C PHE A 26 -6.80 4.15 11.06
N LYS A 27 -8.06 4.35 11.44
CA LYS A 27 -8.79 5.57 11.10
C LYS A 27 -8.13 6.81 11.67
N HIS A 28 -7.65 6.74 12.91
CA HIS A 28 -6.94 7.83 13.56
C HIS A 28 -5.60 8.14 12.87
N ASP A 29 -4.76 7.12 12.68
CA ASP A 29 -3.40 7.28 12.16
C ASP A 29 -3.37 7.80 10.71
N TYR A 30 -4.42 7.52 9.92
CA TYR A 30 -4.55 7.98 8.53
C TYR A 30 -5.70 8.96 8.29
N ASN A 31 -6.24 9.55 9.36
CA ASN A 31 -7.33 10.54 9.33
C ASN A 31 -8.49 10.16 8.40
N LYS A 32 -8.96 8.91 8.51
CA LYS A 32 -10.02 8.36 7.66
C LYS A 32 -11.39 8.84 8.10
N GLN A 33 -12.18 9.32 7.15
CA GLN A 33 -13.56 9.74 7.34
C GLN A 33 -14.41 9.15 6.22
N TYR A 34 -15.57 8.61 6.58
CA TYR A 34 -16.50 7.96 5.67
C TYR A 34 -17.85 8.68 5.74
N LYS A 35 -18.55 8.79 4.61
CA LYS A 35 -19.76 9.62 4.50
C LYS A 35 -20.98 8.96 5.12
N THR A 36 -21.04 7.63 5.07
CA THR A 36 -22.16 6.86 5.60
C THR A 36 -21.68 5.68 6.43
N VAL A 37 -22.57 5.15 7.26
CA VAL A 37 -22.29 3.97 8.09
C VAL A 37 -22.07 2.73 7.22
N GLU A 38 -22.78 2.64 6.10
CA GLU A 38 -22.64 1.56 5.12
C GLU A 38 -21.26 1.61 4.45
N GLU A 39 -20.79 2.80 4.08
CA GLU A 39 -19.42 2.97 3.56
C GLU A 39 -18.39 2.57 4.61
N GLU A 40 -18.55 3.03 5.87
CA GLU A 40 -17.62 2.65 6.94
C GLU A 40 -17.60 1.13 7.16
N ALA A 41 -18.76 0.47 7.14
CA ALA A 41 -18.86 -0.98 7.29
C ALA A 41 -18.15 -1.72 6.15
N GLU A 42 -18.35 -1.30 4.90
CA GLU A 42 -17.65 -1.87 3.74
C GLU A 42 -16.13 -1.68 3.85
N ARG A 43 -15.69 -0.47 4.21
CA ARG A 43 -14.27 -0.11 4.34
C ARG A 43 -13.59 -0.89 5.47
N LYS A 44 -14.28 -1.07 6.59
CA LYS A 44 -13.83 -1.92 7.69
C LYS A 44 -13.69 -3.38 7.24
N GLN A 45 -14.65 -3.90 6.48
CA GLN A 45 -14.56 -5.27 5.96
C GLN A 45 -13.32 -5.45 5.06
N ILE A 46 -13.09 -4.51 4.13
CA ILE A 46 -11.90 -4.54 3.26
C ILE A 46 -10.61 -4.46 4.07
N PHE A 47 -10.56 -3.61 5.09
CA PHE A 47 -9.41 -3.51 5.99
C PHE A 47 -9.09 -4.83 6.69
N LEU A 48 -10.11 -5.52 7.20
CA LEU A 48 -9.94 -6.83 7.85
C LEU A 48 -9.49 -7.90 6.85
N GLU A 49 -10.06 -7.93 5.65
CA GLU A 49 -9.64 -8.83 4.56
C GLU A 49 -8.15 -8.59 4.21
N ASN A 50 -7.74 -7.34 4.05
CA ASN A 50 -6.35 -7.00 3.74
C ASN A 50 -5.38 -7.32 4.88
N MET A 51 -5.79 -7.13 6.13
CA MET A 51 -4.99 -7.52 7.30
C MET A 51 -4.78 -9.03 7.36
N GLU A 52 -5.82 -9.81 7.07
CA GLU A 52 -5.71 -11.26 7.06
C GLU A 52 -4.81 -11.73 5.91
N ASN A 53 -4.99 -11.19 4.71
CA ASN A 53 -4.14 -11.49 3.55
C ASN A 53 -2.65 -11.19 3.84
N MET A 54 -2.37 -10.07 4.52
CA MET A 54 -1.02 -9.70 4.95
C MET A 54 -0.44 -10.74 5.92
N LYS A 55 -1.20 -11.11 6.97
CA LYS A 55 -0.77 -12.10 7.97
C LYS A 55 -0.53 -13.47 7.33
N GLU A 56 -1.44 -13.89 6.46
CA GLU A 56 -1.36 -15.16 5.75
C GLU A 56 -0.16 -15.21 4.81
N TYR A 57 0.10 -14.13 4.06
CA TYR A 57 1.27 -14.03 3.18
C TYR A 57 2.56 -14.23 3.98
N GLN A 58 2.70 -13.52 5.10
CA GLN A 58 3.92 -13.56 5.90
C GLN A 58 4.09 -14.89 6.66
N ARG A 59 2.99 -15.57 6.99
CA ARG A 59 2.99 -16.93 7.56
C ARG A 59 3.41 -17.99 6.54
N THR A 60 2.95 -17.85 5.29
CA THR A 60 3.18 -18.82 4.21
C THR A 60 4.52 -18.62 3.50
N HIS A 61 5.11 -17.43 3.59
CA HIS A 61 6.38 -17.07 2.97
C HIS A 61 7.37 -16.55 4.03
N PRO A 62 7.85 -17.40 4.97
CA PRO A 62 8.78 -16.99 6.01
C PRO A 62 10.15 -16.56 5.47
N ASP A 63 10.48 -16.95 4.24
CA ASP A 63 11.69 -16.62 3.50
C ASP A 63 11.52 -15.43 2.53
N ALA A 64 10.37 -14.74 2.56
CA ALA A 64 10.14 -13.57 1.74
C ALA A 64 11.22 -12.49 2.01
N THR A 65 11.78 -11.94 0.93
CA THR A 65 12.78 -10.85 1.00
C THR A 65 12.17 -9.48 1.28
N PHE A 66 10.84 -9.42 1.42
CA PHE A 66 10.09 -8.21 1.74
C PHE A 66 9.02 -8.50 2.80
N THR A 67 8.51 -7.44 3.42
CA THR A 67 7.44 -7.52 4.41
C THR A 67 6.27 -6.65 3.98
N MET A 68 5.07 -7.04 4.40
CA MET A 68 3.85 -6.28 4.19
C MET A 68 3.42 -5.62 5.49
N LYS A 69 2.88 -4.40 5.42
CA LYS A 69 2.37 -3.67 6.57
C LYS A 69 1.11 -2.91 6.18
N MET A 70 0.16 -2.82 7.11
CA MET A 70 -1.04 -1.99 6.96
C MET A 70 -0.64 -0.52 6.77
N ASN A 71 -1.00 0.05 5.63
CA ASN A 71 -0.73 1.43 5.25
C ASN A 71 -2.05 2.20 4.98
N HIS A 72 -1.97 3.46 4.58
CA HIS A 72 -3.14 4.31 4.29
C HIS A 72 -4.07 3.76 3.20
N LEU A 73 -3.67 2.74 2.42
CA LEU A 73 -4.47 2.10 1.38
C LEU A 73 -5.17 0.83 1.86
N ALA A 74 -5.01 0.46 3.13
CA ALA A 74 -5.53 -0.80 3.67
C ALA A 74 -7.05 -0.96 3.60
N ASP A 75 -7.82 0.13 3.45
CA ASP A 75 -9.28 0.11 3.29
C ASP A 75 -9.75 0.07 1.82
N ARG A 76 -8.83 -0.20 0.89
CA ARG A 76 -9.08 -0.23 -0.56
C ARG A 76 -8.87 -1.63 -1.14
N ARG A 77 -9.68 -1.97 -2.14
CA ARG A 77 -9.48 -3.15 -2.99
C ARG A 77 -8.48 -2.83 -4.08
N SER A 78 -7.74 -3.83 -4.57
CA SER A 78 -6.74 -3.65 -5.64
C SER A 78 -7.29 -2.94 -6.88
N LYS A 79 -8.55 -3.19 -7.25
CA LYS A 79 -9.24 -2.52 -8.37
C LYS A 79 -9.42 -1.01 -8.18
N GLU A 80 -9.48 -0.54 -6.94
CA GLU A 80 -9.61 0.89 -6.61
C GLU A 80 -8.25 1.61 -6.63
N LEU A 81 -7.15 0.86 -6.55
CA LEU A 81 -5.79 1.40 -6.58
C LEU A 81 -5.28 1.67 -8.01
N VAL A 82 -5.95 1.10 -9.01
CA VAL A 82 -5.60 1.32 -10.42
C VAL A 82 -6.18 2.65 -10.89
N THR A 83 -5.46 3.73 -10.63
CA THR A 83 -5.72 5.06 -11.19
C THR A 83 -4.52 5.49 -12.03
N GLY A 84 -4.66 5.56 -13.36
CA GLY A 84 -3.62 6.10 -14.25
C GLY A 84 -3.02 5.12 -15.28
N SER A 85 -3.09 3.80 -15.05
CA SER A 85 -2.42 2.79 -15.91
C SER A 85 -3.05 2.54 -17.30
N LYS A 86 -3.92 3.43 -17.79
CA LYS A 86 -4.36 3.41 -19.20
C LYS A 86 -3.48 4.27 -20.12
N PHE A 87 -2.54 5.07 -19.59
CA PHE A 87 -1.71 5.99 -20.37
C PHE A 87 -0.40 5.41 -20.90
N PHE A 88 0.05 4.23 -20.43
CA PHE A 88 1.23 3.55 -20.99
C PHE A 88 0.91 2.78 -22.29
N SER A 89 0.02 3.30 -23.14
CA SER A 89 -0.18 2.75 -24.48
C SER A 89 1.04 3.09 -25.34
N ASN A 90 1.88 2.08 -25.62
CA ASN A 90 2.88 2.00 -26.70
C ASN A 90 3.31 3.35 -27.30
N ILE A 91 4.04 4.17 -26.54
CA ILE A 91 4.74 5.31 -27.12
C ILE A 91 5.85 4.73 -28.01
N HIS A 92 5.71 4.93 -29.32
CA HIS A 92 6.77 4.62 -30.28
C HIS A 92 7.97 5.51 -29.94
N SER A 93 9.03 4.91 -29.39
CA SER A 93 10.25 5.64 -29.05
C SER A 93 11.02 5.90 -30.34
N GLU A 94 10.93 7.11 -30.88
CA GLU A 94 11.93 7.59 -31.83
C GLU A 94 13.24 7.85 -31.06
N LYS A 95 14.10 6.83 -31.01
CA LYS A 95 15.41 6.93 -30.36
C LYS A 95 16.37 7.76 -31.21
N ASN A 96 16.38 9.08 -31.01
CA ASN A 96 17.55 9.90 -31.31
C ASN A 96 18.63 9.70 -30.23
N GLN A 97 19.18 8.49 -30.16
CA GLN A 97 20.15 8.12 -29.13
C GLN A 97 21.56 8.54 -29.56
N LYS A 98 22.08 9.65 -29.02
CA LYS A 98 23.52 9.92 -29.06
C LYS A 98 24.22 8.89 -28.18
N SER A 99 25.11 8.08 -28.75
CA SER A 99 25.89 7.12 -27.99
C SER A 99 26.93 7.87 -27.14
N ILE A 100 26.76 7.82 -25.82
CA ILE A 100 27.77 8.27 -24.87
C ILE A 100 28.54 7.03 -24.44
N GLN A 101 29.86 7.03 -24.66
CA GLN A 101 30.75 6.00 -24.14
C GLN A 101 30.85 6.18 -22.62
N ILE A 102 30.23 5.27 -21.87
CA ILE A 102 30.29 5.29 -20.40
C ILE A 102 31.71 4.88 -19.98
N LYS A 103 32.43 5.78 -19.29
CA LYS A 103 33.71 5.44 -18.66
C LYS A 103 33.46 4.42 -17.55
N SER A 104 34.23 3.34 -17.56
CA SER A 104 33.99 2.06 -16.89
C SER A 104 34.18 2.05 -15.37
N ASN A 105 33.84 3.11 -14.64
CA ASN A 105 34.06 3.19 -13.19
C ASN A 105 32.76 3.48 -12.43
N VAL A 106 31.78 2.60 -12.60
CA VAL A 106 30.49 2.65 -11.88
C VAL A 106 30.64 1.95 -10.53
N PRO A 107 30.24 2.56 -9.40
CA PRO A 107 30.33 1.93 -8.09
C PRO A 107 29.35 0.75 -7.94
N PRO A 108 29.62 -0.20 -7.03
CA PRO A 108 28.72 -1.33 -6.76
C PRO A 108 27.36 -0.92 -6.16
N SER A 109 27.26 0.27 -5.58
CA SER A 109 26.03 0.88 -5.09
C SER A 109 26.04 2.40 -5.32
N PHE A 110 24.87 2.96 -5.61
CA PHE A 110 24.70 4.40 -5.82
C PHE A 110 23.28 4.82 -5.47
N ASP A 111 23.13 5.93 -4.74
CA ASP A 111 21.85 6.51 -4.37
C ASP A 111 21.85 8.02 -4.64
N TRP A 112 20.89 8.49 -5.44
CA TRP A 112 20.74 9.93 -5.77
C TRP A 112 20.30 10.77 -4.57
N ARG A 113 19.67 10.15 -3.56
CA ARG A 113 19.25 10.85 -2.33
C ARG A 113 20.46 11.39 -1.57
N ASP A 114 21.57 10.67 -1.59
CA ASP A 114 22.84 11.10 -0.97
C ASP A 114 23.45 12.32 -1.66
N LYS A 115 22.97 12.68 -2.85
CA LYS A 115 23.41 13.86 -3.61
C LYS A 115 22.52 15.08 -3.36
N GLY A 116 21.42 14.93 -2.62
CA GLY A 116 20.50 16.02 -2.33
C GLY A 116 19.79 16.56 -3.57
N VAL A 117 19.75 15.79 -4.67
CA VAL A 117 19.05 16.17 -5.90
C VAL A 117 17.59 15.72 -5.88
N ILE A 118 17.25 14.70 -5.08
CA ILE A 118 15.90 14.15 -5.00
C ILE A 118 15.01 15.04 -4.13
N THR A 119 13.91 15.50 -4.71
CA THR A 119 12.82 16.20 -4.00
C THR A 119 12.05 15.30 -3.01
N GLY A 120 11.20 15.88 -2.17
CA GLY A 120 10.40 15.12 -1.20
C GLY A 120 9.39 14.16 -1.87
N VAL A 121 9.00 13.09 -1.15
CA VAL A 121 7.99 12.15 -1.66
C VAL A 121 6.63 12.85 -1.75
N TYR A 122 6.03 12.80 -2.95
CA TYR A 122 4.74 13.43 -3.25
C TYR A 122 3.57 12.43 -3.13
N ASP A 123 2.46 12.87 -2.54
CA ASP A 123 1.20 12.10 -2.51
C ASP A 123 0.28 12.53 -3.68
N GLN A 124 0.13 11.64 -4.66
CA GLN A 124 -0.68 11.86 -5.85
C GLN A 124 -2.19 11.68 -5.63
N GLY A 125 -2.60 11.08 -4.51
CA GLY A 125 -3.99 10.71 -4.25
C GLY A 125 -4.59 9.84 -5.37
N GLN A 126 -5.85 10.10 -5.70
CA GLN A 126 -6.61 9.31 -6.71
C GLN A 126 -6.68 9.97 -8.10
N MET A 127 -5.90 11.04 -8.34
CA MET A 127 -6.03 11.86 -9.54
C MET A 127 -5.40 11.24 -10.80
N GLY A 128 -4.74 10.09 -10.69
CA GLY A 128 -4.09 9.42 -11.83
C GLY A 128 -2.98 10.26 -12.47
N THR A 129 -2.29 11.08 -11.68
CA THR A 129 -1.19 11.96 -12.12
C THR A 129 0.18 11.29 -12.03
N ASP A 130 0.21 9.96 -11.95
CA ASP A 130 1.42 9.13 -11.81
C ASP A 130 2.49 9.47 -12.86
N SER A 131 2.08 9.64 -14.11
CA SER A 131 2.95 9.98 -15.24
C SER A 131 3.53 11.40 -15.13
N ALA A 132 2.76 12.34 -14.59
CA ALA A 132 3.22 13.73 -14.41
C ALA A 132 4.20 13.83 -13.23
N VAL A 133 3.92 13.14 -12.12
CA VAL A 133 4.84 13.06 -10.97
C VAL A 133 6.15 12.39 -11.38
N ALA A 134 6.10 11.33 -12.19
CA ALA A 134 7.29 10.68 -12.72
C ALA A 134 8.12 11.60 -13.63
N ALA A 135 7.48 12.44 -14.45
CA ALA A 135 8.17 13.38 -15.34
C ALA A 135 8.78 14.58 -14.60
N VAL A 136 8.16 15.00 -13.50
CA VAL A 136 8.62 16.14 -12.67
C VAL A 136 9.72 15.74 -11.68
N GLY A 137 9.92 14.44 -11.43
CA GLY A 137 10.96 13.96 -10.52
C GLY A 137 12.35 14.46 -10.91
N GLU A 138 12.74 15.61 -10.37
CA GLU A 138 14.09 16.14 -10.26
C GLU A 138 14.75 15.64 -8.96
#